data_AF-A0A7T8JZA0-F1
#
_entry.id   AF-A0A7T8JZA0-F1
#
_cell.length_a   1.000
_cell.length_b   1.000
_cell.length_c   1.000
_cell.angle_alpha   90.00
_cell.angle_beta   90.00
_cell.angle_gamma   90.00
#
_symmetry.space_group_name_H-M   'P 1'
#
loop_
_entity.id
_entity.type
_entity.pdbx_description
1 polymer ?
#
loop_
_entity_poly.entity_id
_entity_poly.type
_entity_poly.pdbx_seq_one_letter_code
_entity_poly.pdbx_strand_id
1 'polypeptide(L)'
;MGLQVLLEKASVTFGKGVQVMNLGCGYDTLYWRLRAKAHPDTVLSNFIEIDFPLVTSLKLGAIKRSKELLSYLSEDEIRCSKTTSTPHQGIISWEQI
;
A
#
# COMPACT_ATOMS: atom_id res chain seq x y z
N MET A 1 8.11 10.07 9.84
CA MET A 1 9.22 9.51 10.63
C MET A 1 8.74 8.45 11.63
N GLY A 2 7.82 8.74 12.57
CA GLY A 2 7.43 7.77 13.62
C GLY A 2 6.91 6.40 13.12
N LEU A 3 5.97 6.38 12.17
CA LEU A 3 5.40 5.12 11.66
C LEU A 3 6.41 4.28 10.85
N GLN A 4 7.34 4.93 10.16
CA GLN A 4 8.40 4.22 9.42
C GLN A 4 9.33 3.48 10.39
N VAL A 5 9.77 4.16 11.45
CA VAL A 5 10.60 3.55 12.50
C VAL A 5 9.89 2.37 13.17
N LEU A 6 8.57 2.47 13.36
CA LEU A 6 7.78 1.37 13.93
C LEU A 6 7.76 0.15 13.00
N LEU A 7 7.56 0.37 11.70
CA LEU A 7 7.52 -0.70 10.70
C LEU A 7 8.89 -1.37 10.52
N GLU A 8 9.96 -0.59 10.50
CA GLU A 8 11.35 -1.10 10.46
C GLU A 8 11.63 -1.98 11.68
N LYS A 9 11.30 -1.50 12.89
CA LYS A 9 11.45 -2.28 14.12
C LYS A 9 10.63 -3.56 14.11
N ALA A 10 9.38 -3.49 13.64
CA ALA A 10 8.53 -4.67 13.51
C ALA A 10 9.16 -5.69 12.55
N SER A 11 9.64 -5.26 11.39
CA SER A 11 10.29 -6.13 10.40
C SER A 11 11.50 -6.86 10.99
N VAL A 12 12.39 -6.13 11.67
CA VAL A 12 13.56 -6.72 12.35
C VAL A 12 13.15 -7.68 13.47
N THR A 13 12.10 -7.34 14.24
CA THR A 13 11.68 -8.14 15.40
C THR A 13 11.03 -9.46 14.99
N PHE A 14 10.23 -9.46 13.92
CA PHE A 14 9.46 -10.65 13.52
C PHE A 14 10.20 -11.54 12.51
N GLY A 15 11.28 -11.07 11.89
CA GLY A 15 12.16 -11.87 11.02
C GLY A 15 11.47 -12.46 9.78
N LYS A 16 10.28 -11.98 9.44
CA LYS A 16 9.43 -12.41 8.31
C LYS A 16 8.84 -11.17 7.64
N GLY A 17 8.49 -11.29 6.36
CA GLY A 17 7.89 -10.19 5.61
C GLY A 17 6.63 -9.65 6.29
N VAL A 18 6.58 -8.33 6.53
CA VAL A 18 5.50 -7.67 7.28
C VAL A 18 4.35 -7.32 6.33
N GLN A 19 3.13 -7.72 6.69
CA GLN A 19 1.92 -7.22 6.04
C GLN A 19 1.46 -5.95 6.76
N VAL A 20 1.27 -4.88 6.00
CA VAL A 20 0.79 -3.60 6.51
C VAL A 20 -0.60 -3.33 5.96
N MET A 21 -1.55 -3.00 6.84
CA MET A 21 -2.91 -2.62 6.47
C MET A 21 -3.19 -1.20 6.95
N ASN A 22 -3.37 -0.27 6.01
CA ASN A 22 -3.67 1.13 6.28
C ASN A 22 -5.19 1.36 6.17
N LEU A 23 -5.84 1.53 7.32
CA LEU A 23 -7.30 1.68 7.43
C LEU A 23 -7.67 3.16 7.43
N GLY A 24 -8.60 3.57 6.57
CA GLY A 24 -8.90 4.99 6.34
C GLY A 24 -7.70 5.71 5.71
N CYS A 25 -7.09 5.07 4.70
CA CYS A 25 -5.80 5.49 4.16
C CYS A 25 -5.81 6.89 3.54
N GLY A 26 -6.98 7.41 3.15
CA GLY A 26 -7.13 8.67 2.43
C GLY A 26 -6.15 8.75 1.27
N TYR A 27 -5.36 9.83 1.25
CA TYR A 27 -4.28 10.05 0.29
C TYR A 27 -2.89 9.85 0.92
N ASP A 28 -2.77 9.03 1.97
CA ASP A 28 -1.46 8.72 2.55
C ASP A 28 -0.52 8.15 1.47
N THR A 29 0.72 8.61 1.53
CA THR A 29 1.82 8.26 0.64
C THR A 29 2.81 7.29 1.28
N LEU A 30 2.46 6.67 2.41
CA LEU A 30 3.34 5.78 3.19
C LEU A 30 3.96 4.67 2.33
N TYR A 31 3.17 4.01 1.49
CA TYR A 31 3.67 2.99 0.56
C TYR A 31 4.86 3.51 -0.27
N TRP A 32 4.68 4.65 -0.94
CA TRP A 32 5.73 5.27 -1.77
C TRP A 32 6.94 5.67 -0.94
N ARG A 33 6.74 6.23 0.25
CA ARG A 33 7.84 6.62 1.13
C ARG A 33 8.65 5.41 1.61
N LEU A 34 8.00 4.25 1.79
CA LEU A 34 8.68 3.00 2.16
C LEU A 34 9.42 2.42 0.95
N ARG A 35 8.83 2.43 -0.25
CA ARG A 35 9.48 1.99 -1.50
C ARG A 35 10.71 2.83 -1.85
N ALA A 36 10.60 4.16 -1.79
CA ALA A 36 11.69 5.07 -2.14
C ALA A 36 12.86 5.02 -1.15
N LYS A 37 12.62 4.62 0.11
CA LYS A 37 13.63 4.52 1.17
C LYS A 37 13.95 3.08 1.55
N ALA A 38 13.55 2.09 0.76
CA ALA A 38 13.62 0.69 1.13
C ALA A 38 15.04 0.32 1.59
N HIS A 39 15.20 0.16 2.91
CA HIS A 39 16.38 -0.47 3.46
C HIS A 39 16.36 -1.94 3.05
N PRO A 40 17.52 -2.55 2.71
CA PRO A 40 17.59 -3.96 2.30
C PRO A 40 16.94 -4.91 3.32
N ASP A 41 16.91 -4.51 4.58
CA ASP A 41 16.39 -5.30 5.70
C ASP A 41 14.88 -5.12 5.96
N THR A 42 14.21 -4.18 5.29
CA THR A 42 12.76 -3.96 5.44
C THR A 42 12.02 -4.75 4.37
N VAL A 43 11.63 -5.98 4.70
CA VAL A 43 10.85 -6.84 3.80
C VAL A 43 9.37 -6.61 4.07
N LEU A 44 8.70 -5.86 3.19
CA LEU A 44 7.25 -5.76 3.16
C LEU A 44 6.71 -6.89 2.30
N SER A 45 5.87 -7.75 2.87
CA SER A 45 5.25 -8.85 2.12
C SER A 45 4.02 -8.39 1.35
N ASN A 46 3.19 -7.56 1.98
CA ASN A 46 1.99 -6.98 1.39
C ASN A 46 1.70 -5.62 2.02
N PHE A 47 1.32 -4.65 1.21
CA PHE A 47 0.74 -3.39 1.68
C PHE A 47 -0.72 -3.37 1.23
N ILE A 48 -1.65 -3.04 2.12
CA ILE A 48 -3.08 -3.02 1.79
C ILE A 48 -3.63 -1.68 2.26
N GLU A 49 -4.33 -1.00 1.38
CA GLU A 49 -5.00 0.26 1.67
C GLU A 49 -6.51 0.07 1.60
N ILE A 50 -7.21 0.47 2.65
CA ILE A 50 -8.66 0.33 2.77
C ILE A 50 -9.26 1.69 3.09
N ASP A 51 -10.24 2.09 2.29
CA ASP A 51 -11.03 3.30 2.50
C ASP A 51 -12.42 3.14 1.84
N PHE A 52 -13.24 4.18 1.93
CA PHE A 52 -14.50 4.25 1.20
C PHE A 52 -14.26 4.19 -0.32
N PRO A 53 -15.16 3.53 -1.09
CA PRO A 53 -14.99 3.33 -2.53
C PRO A 53 -14.69 4.62 -3.32
N LEU A 54 -15.32 5.73 -2.95
CA LEU A 54 -15.09 7.03 -3.59
C LEU A 54 -13.65 7.50 -3.39
N VAL A 55 -13.13 7.41 -2.16
CA VAL A 55 -11.77 7.83 -1.81
C VAL A 55 -10.75 6.98 -2.55
N THR A 56 -10.89 5.65 -2.50
CA THR A 56 -9.99 4.73 -3.21
C THR A 56 -10.01 4.93 -4.72
N SER A 57 -11.19 5.22 -5.31
CA SER A 57 -11.32 5.43 -6.76
C SER A 57 -10.63 6.72 -7.22
N LEU A 58 -10.80 7.81 -6.47
CA LEU A 58 -10.14 9.09 -6.74
C LEU A 58 -8.62 8.98 -6.56
N LYS A 59 -8.17 8.30 -5.49
CA LYS A 59 -6.76 8.01 -5.24
C LYS A 59 -6.13 7.20 -6.38
N LEU A 60 -6.79 6.11 -6.79
CA LEU A 60 -6.31 5.28 -7.90
C LEU A 60 -6.22 6.08 -9.21
N GLY A 61 -7.22 6.93 -9.48
CA GLY A 61 -7.20 7.84 -10.63
C GLY A 61 -6.01 8.79 -10.59
N ALA A 62 -5.66 9.34 -9.42
CA ALA A 62 -4.48 10.20 -9.26
C ALA A 62 -3.18 9.43 -9.49
N ILE A 63 -3.05 8.22 -8.93
CA ILE A 63 -1.87 7.36 -9.11
C ILE A 63 -1.67 7.04 -10.60
N LYS A 64 -2.72 6.60 -11.30
CA LYS A 64 -2.65 6.24 -12.73
C LYS A 64 -2.26 7.39 -13.66
N ARG A 65 -2.43 8.64 -13.24
CA ARG A 65 -2.02 9.82 -14.02
C ARG A 65 -0.57 10.25 -13.73
N SER A 66 0.02 9.78 -12.65
CA SER A 66 1.39 10.13 -12.27
C SER A 66 2.38 9.07 -12.78
N LYS A 67 3.19 9.44 -13.77
CA LYS A 67 4.25 8.56 -14.30
C LYS A 67 5.27 8.17 -13.22
N GLU A 68 5.56 9.10 -12.31
CA GLU A 68 6.48 8.87 -11.19
C GLU A 68 5.91 7.83 -10.22
N LEU A 69 4.64 7.92 -9.84
CA LEU A 69 4.06 6.93 -8.93
C LEU A 69 3.95 5.56 -9.61
N LEU A 70 3.58 5.53 -10.89
CA LEU A 70 3.57 4.30 -11.68
C LEU A 70 4.95 3.65 -11.80
N SER A 71 6.06 4.41 -11.78
CA SER A 71 7.39 3.81 -11.93
C SER A 71 7.84 2.99 -10.72
N TYR A 72 7.20 3.17 -9.57
CA TYR A 72 7.44 2.34 -8.38
C TYR A 72 6.54 1.09 -8.34
N LEU A 73 5.70 0.88 -9.35
CA LEU A 73 4.78 -0.26 -9.42
C LEU A 73 5.16 -1.22 -10.55
N SER A 74 5.04 -2.53 -10.30
CA SER A 74 5.01 -3.53 -11.37
C SER A 74 3.61 -3.64 -11.99
N GLU A 75 3.50 -4.20 -13.20
CA GLU A 75 2.22 -4.29 -13.94
C GLU A 75 1.12 -5.05 -13.17
N ASP A 76 1.51 -5.98 -12.28
CA ASP A 76 0.61 -6.82 -11.49
C ASP A 76 0.39 -6.34 -10.04
N GLU A 77 1.07 -5.26 -9.62
CA GLU A 77 1.07 -4.83 -8.21
C GLU A 77 -0.23 -4.13 -7.78
N ILE A 78 -1.05 -3.59 -8.69
CA ILE A 78 -2.33 -2.97 -8.32
C ILE A 78 -3.49 -3.95 -8.47
N ARG A 79 -3.99 -4.52 -7.37
CA ARG A 79 -5.25 -5.25 -7.37
C ARG A 79 -6.34 -4.47 -6.63
N CYS A 80 -7.30 -3.94 -7.39
CA CYS A 80 -8.56 -3.44 -6.82
C CYS A 80 -9.55 -4.59 -6.72
N SER A 81 -9.84 -5.07 -5.51
CA SER A 81 -10.97 -5.97 -5.30
C SER A 81 -12.25 -5.16 -5.13
N LYS A 82 -13.23 -5.42 -6.00
CA LYS A 82 -14.63 -5.09 -5.72
C LYS A 82 -15.14 -6.23 -4.86
N THR A 83 -15.38 -6.00 -3.57
CA THR A 83 -16.02 -7.02 -2.74
C THR A 83 -17.44 -7.22 -3.26
N THR A 84 -17.63 -8.28 -4.05
CA THR A 84 -18.92 -8.77 -4.51
C THR A 84 -19.74 -9.18 -3.30
N SER A 85 -20.56 -8.27 -2.76
CA SER A 85 -21.89 -8.50 -2.14
C SER A 85 -22.42 -7.31 -1.34
N THR A 86 -21.64 -6.25 -1.06
CA THR A 86 -22.16 -5.03 -0.40
C THR A 86 -21.47 -3.75 -0.90
N PRO A 87 -22.19 -2.62 -1.12
CA PRO A 87 -21.68 -1.43 -1.81
C PRO A 87 -20.68 -0.56 -1.04
N HIS A 88 -20.20 -0.98 0.15
CA HIS A 88 -19.61 -0.05 1.12
C HIS A 88 -18.08 -0.10 1.29
N GLN A 89 -17.32 -0.96 0.60
CA GLN A 89 -15.87 -1.04 0.81
C GLN A 89 -15.06 -1.21 -0.49
N GLY A 90 -14.06 -0.33 -0.67
CA GLY A 90 -13.04 -0.43 -1.72
C GLY A 90 -11.72 -0.88 -1.09
N ILE A 91 -11.10 -1.92 -1.65
CA ILE A 91 -9.82 -2.45 -1.16
C ILE A 91 -8.79 -2.33 -2.30
N ILE A 92 -7.60 -1.82 -1.98
CA ILE A 92 -6.42 -1.84 -2.84
C ILE A 92 -5.41 -2.78 -2.18
N SER A 93 -5.09 -3.89 -2.85
CA SER A 93 -4.09 -4.87 -2.43
C SER A 93 -2.86 -4.76 -3.31
N TRP A 94 -1.69 -4.73 -2.68
CA TRP A 94 -0.38 -4.72 -3.33
C TRP A 94 0.32 -6.05 -3.07
N GLU A 95 0.49 -6.89 -4.10
CA GLU A 95 1.22 -8.17 -4.01
C GLU A 95 2.58 -8.05 -4.72
N GLN A 96 3.67 -8.47 -4.05
CA GLN A 96 4.96 -8.72 -4.70
C GLN A 96 5.13 -10.21 -4.99
N ILE A 97 5.66 -10.51 -6.18
CA ILE A 97 6.40 -11.75 -6.46
C ILE A 97 7.83 -11.58 -5.92
#